data_AF-A0A924QS57-F1
#
_entry.id   AF-A0A924QS57-F1
#
_cell.length_a   1.000
_cell.length_b   1.000
_cell.length_c   1.000
_cell.angle_alpha   90.00
_cell.angle_beta   90.00
_cell.angle_gamma   90.00
#
_symmetry.space_group_name_H-M   'P 1'
#
loop_
_entity.id
_entity.type
_entity.pdbx_description
1 polymer ?
#
loop_
_entity_poly.entity_id
_entity_poly.type
_entity_poly.pdbx_seq_one_letter_code
_entity_poly.pdbx_strand_id
1 'polypeptide(L)' 'MSGPPGPLDRGRRTIAVDLTSAAGVGVIRSLAGHADVFVAGFRPGVSERLGIGPGDPASTRPRLQ' A
#
# COMPACT_ATOMS: atom_id res chain seq x y z
N MET A 1 8.00 3.48 16.80
CA MET A 1 9.23 3.91 16.09
C MET A 1 9.76 2.73 15.31
N SER A 2 9.97 2.87 13.99
CA SER A 2 10.67 1.85 13.22
C SER A 2 12.16 1.91 13.57
N GLY A 3 12.79 0.76 13.82
CA GLY A 3 14.23 0.68 14.08
C GLY A 3 15.08 1.10 12.88
N PRO A 4 16.41 1.09 13.00
CA PRO A 4 17.31 1.38 11.88
C PRO A 4 17.03 0.42 10.70
N PRO A 5 17.18 0.87 9.45
CA PRO A 5 16.88 0.06 8.27
C PRO A 5 17.75 -1.21 8.23
N GLY A 6 17.11 -2.33 7.91
CA GLY A 6 17.76 -3.63 7.80
C GLY A 6 18.38 -3.88 6.43
N PRO A 7 19.09 -5.01 6.24
CA PRO A 7 19.73 -5.35 4.98
C PRO A 7 18.80 -5.38 3.75
N LEU A 8 17.50 -5.62 3.96
CA LEU A 8 16.47 -5.70 2.91
C LEU A 8 15.88 -4.34 2.50
N ASP A 9 16.20 -3.26 3.22
CA ASP A 9 15.62 -1.94 2.99
C ASP A 9 16.45 -1.10 1.99
N ARG A 10 17.63 -1.60 1.59
CA ARG A 10 18.53 -0.90 0.66
C ARG A 10 17.85 -0.71 -0.71
N GLY A 11 17.92 0.51 -1.24
CA GLY A 11 17.38 0.86 -2.57
C GLY A 11 15.87 1.12 -2.60
N ARG A 12 15.18 1.02 -1.45
CA ARG A 12 13.75 1.31 -1.33
C ARG A 12 13.52 2.69 -0.72
N ARG A 13 12.47 3.38 -1.19
CA ARG A 13 11.93 4.57 -0.53
C ARG A 13 10.81 4.12 0.42
N THR A 14 10.84 4.62 1.64
CA THR A 14 9.90 4.21 2.71
C THR A 14 9.20 5.43 3.29
N ILE A 15 7.89 5.31 3.51
CA ILE A 15 7.07 6.28 4.23
C ILE A 15 6.25 5.55 5.29
N ALA A 16 5.98 6.20 6.41
CA ALA A 16 5.05 5.71 7.41
C ALA A 16 3.67 6.32 7.17
N VAL A 17 2.63 5.49 7.11
CA VAL A 17 1.25 5.92 6.87
C VAL A 17 0.32 5.21 7.86
N ASP A 18 -0.59 5.96 8.47
CA ASP A 18 -1.64 5.41 9.34
C ASP A 18 -2.85 4.98 8.52
N LEU A 19 -2.98 3.67 8.30
CA LEU A 19 -4.07 3.06 7.53
C LEU A 19 -5.40 2.99 8.29
N THR A 20 -5.45 3.41 9.55
CA THR A 20 -6.72 3.54 10.28
C THR A 20 -7.45 4.84 9.95
N SER A 21 -6.75 5.80 9.34
CA SER A 21 -7.30 7.07 8.90
C SER A 21 -7.71 7.04 7.42
N ALA A 22 -8.81 7.69 7.07
CA ALA A 22 -9.24 7.83 5.68
C ALA A 22 -8.18 8.56 4.81
N ALA A 23 -7.47 9.52 5.40
CA ALA A 23 -6.38 10.24 4.74
C ALA A 23 -5.21 9.30 4.40
N GLY A 24 -4.82 8.42 5.33
CA GLY A 24 -3.75 7.44 5.09
C GLY A 24 -4.12 6.40 4.03
N VAL A 25 -5.38 5.94 4.03
CA VAL A 25 -5.90 5.09 2.94
C VAL A 25 -5.84 5.84 1.60
N GLY A 26 -6.18 7.14 1.57
CA GLY A 26 -6.06 7.99 0.39
C GLY A 26 -4.64 8.09 -0.16
N VAL A 27 -3.64 8.20 0.71
CA VAL A 27 -2.22 8.19 0.30
C VAL A 27 -1.84 6.89 -0.39
N ILE A 28 -2.22 5.73 0.17
CA ILE A 28 -1.93 4.43 -0.44
C ILE A 28 -2.63 4.28 -1.78
N ARG A 29 -3.90 4.68 -1.88
CA ARG A 29 -4.66 4.64 -3.13
C ARG A 29 -4.02 5.48 -4.22
N SER A 30 -3.56 6.69 -3.89
CA SER A 30 -2.85 7.54 -4.83
C SER A 30 -1.56 6.87 -5.31
N LEU A 31 -0.75 6.31 -4.41
CA LEU A 31 0.49 5.62 -4.77
C LEU A 31 0.25 4.36 -5.59
N ALA A 32 -0.75 3.55 -5.23
CA ALA A 32 -1.17 2.37 -5.97
C ALA A 32 -1.63 2.76 -7.39
N GLY A 33 -2.36 3.87 -7.51
CA GLY A 33 -2.73 4.50 -8.78
C GLY A 33 -1.55 5.01 -9.62
N HIS A 34 -0.29 4.81 -9.19
CA HIS A 34 0.92 5.02 -9.97
C HIS A 34 1.84 3.79 -10.05
N ALA A 35 1.50 2.71 -9.35
CA ALA A 35 2.31 1.50 -9.27
C ALA A 35 1.99 0.55 -10.43
N ASP A 36 2.97 -0.28 -10.78
CA ASP A 36 2.77 -1.45 -11.65
C ASP A 36 2.49 -2.73 -10.84
N VAL A 37 2.95 -2.78 -9.58
CA VAL A 37 2.78 -3.93 -8.68
C VAL A 37 2.44 -3.45 -7.27
N PHE A 38 1.41 -4.02 -6.65
CA PHE A 38 1.05 -3.75 -5.25
C PHE A 38 1.18 -5.01 -4.38
N VAL A 39 2.19 -5.02 -3.51
CA VAL A 39 2.43 -6.15 -2.59
C VAL A 39 1.90 -5.84 -1.20
N ALA A 40 0.89 -6.58 -0.76
CA ALA A 40 0.31 -6.48 0.58
C ALA A 40 0.69 -7.68 1.45
N GLY A 41 1.46 -7.44 2.51
CA GLY A 41 1.84 -8.46 3.50
C GLY A 41 0.83 -8.65 4.63
N PHE A 42 -0.43 -8.25 4.44
CA PHE A 42 -1.46 -8.35 5.48
C PHE A 42 -2.08 -9.75 5.55
N ARG A 43 -2.79 -10.02 6.65
CA ARG A 43 -3.64 -11.22 6.73
C ARG A 43 -4.75 -11.16 5.65
N PRO A 44 -5.23 -12.32 5.16
CA PRO A 44 -6.37 -12.36 4.25
C PRO A 44 -7.57 -11.55 4.78
N GLY A 45 -8.21 -10.74 3.92
CA GLY A 45 -9.36 -9.91 4.27
C GLY A 45 -9.03 -8.52 4.81
N VAL A 46 -7.77 -8.24 5.19
CA VAL A 46 -7.39 -6.92 5.73
C VAL A 46 -7.37 -5.85 4.64
N SER A 47 -6.78 -6.16 3.47
CA SER A 47 -6.70 -5.22 2.36
C SER A 47 -8.09 -4.82 1.85
N GLU A 48 -9.04 -5.76 1.84
CA GLU A 48 -10.43 -5.55 1.46
C GLU A 48 -11.15 -4.67 2.49
N ARG A 49 -10.97 -4.93 3.79
CA ARG A 49 -11.54 -4.09 4.86
C ARG A 49 -10.99 -2.67 4.85
N LEU A 50 -9.73 -2.50 4.47
CA LEU A 50 -9.08 -1.19 4.32
C LEU A 50 -9.45 -0.51 2.98
N GLY A 51 -10.16 -1.20 2.09
CA GLY A 51 -10.51 -0.66 0.77
C GLY A 51 -9.29 -0.42 -0.11
N ILE A 52 -8.24 -1.24 0.01
CA ILE A 52 -7.02 -1.21 -0.83
C ILE A 52 -6.76 -2.56 -1.49
N GLY A 53 -7.75 -3.45 -1.49
CA GLY A 53 -7.69 -4.75 -2.12
C GLY A 53 -7.92 -4.67 -3.64
N PRO A 54 -7.73 -5.79 -4.36
CA PRO A 54 -7.79 -5.85 -5.82
C PRO A 54 -9.15 -5.47 -6.43
N GLY A 55 -10.23 -5.48 -5.64
CA GLY A 55 -11.55 -5.03 -6.07
C GLY A 55 -11.82 -3.53 -5.90
N ASP A 56 -10.87 -2.75 -5.37
CA ASP A 56 -11.06 -1.31 -5.15
C ASP A 56 -10.91 -0.53 -6.47
N PRO A 57 -11.88 0.34 -6.85
CA PRO A 57 -11.83 1.11 -8.10
C PRO A 57 -10.63 2.07 -8.20
N ALA A 58 -9.91 2.38 -7.11
CA ALA A 58 -8.64 3.11 -7.17
C ALA A 58 -7.49 2.29 -7.80
N SER A 59 -7.67 0.96 -7.93
CA SER A 59 -6.92 0.07 -8.80
C SER A 59 -7.27 0.30 -10.29
N THR A 60 -7.54 1.56 -10.67
CA THR A 60 -8.00 1.96 -12.01
C THR A 60 -6.91 1.79 -13.07
N ARG A 61 -5.69 1.42 -12.67
CA ARG A 61 -4.61 1.11 -13.60
C ARG A 61 -4.81 -0.30 -14.15
N PRO A 62 -5.13 -0.45 -15.46
CA PRO A 62 -5.38 -1.76 -16.05
C PRO A 62 -4.16 -2.70 -16.04
N ARG A 63 -2.98 -2.19 -15.67
CA ARG A 63 -1.71 -2.92 -15.61
C ARG A 63 -1.23 -3.22 -14.19
N LEU A 64 -1.91 -2.70 -13.15
CA LEU A 64 -1.53 -2.96 -11.77
C LEU A 64 -1.82 -4.42 -11.45
N GLN A 65 -0.75 -5.17 -11.13
CA GLN A 65 -0.81 -6.58 -10.72
C GLN A 65 -0.98 -6.72 -9.21
#